data_AF-M8E871-F1
#
_entry.id   AF-M8E871-F1
#
_cell.length_a   1.000
_cell.length_b   1.000
_cell.length_c   1.000
_cell.angle_alpha   90.00
_cell.angle_beta   90.00
_cell.angle_gamma   90.00
#
_symmetry.space_group_name_H-M   'P 1'
#
loop_
_entity.id
_entity.type
_entity.pdbx_description
1 polymer ?
#
loop_
_entity_poly.entity_id
_entity_poly.type
_entity_poly.pdbx_seq_one_letter_code
_entity_poly.pdbx_strand_id
1 'polypeptide(L)'
;MPLHTTAAAFGQEQLQAAAAASEKVRLSFASPAPGREQLLEGALLNRYLELIGSTLQRPFGCGKIAGIKRLGDPRLPAFEVVIEVVTFGEAFGQPPYGLVSLTVRDRPDLVSLTGIEKQRNLSEDEYKNRCRWFVQ
;
A
#
# COMPACT_ATOMS: atom_id res chain seq x y z
N MET A 1 -52.80 -16.57 -43.21
CA MET A 1 -51.49 -16.92 -43.80
C MET A 1 -50.72 -15.62 -44.06
N PRO A 2 -49.39 -15.51 -43.88
CA PRO A 2 -48.49 -16.08 -42.86
C PRO A 2 -47.70 -14.97 -42.07
N LEU A 3 -46.90 -15.44 -41.10
CA LEU A 3 -45.91 -14.74 -40.27
C LEU A 3 -44.97 -13.81 -41.06
N HIS A 4 -44.40 -12.79 -40.38
CA HIS A 4 -42.94 -12.60 -40.39
C HIS A 4 -42.43 -11.91 -39.11
N THR A 5 -41.82 -12.73 -38.25
CA THR A 5 -40.84 -12.36 -37.24
C THR A 5 -39.62 -11.72 -37.91
N THR A 6 -39.13 -10.60 -37.40
CA THR A 6 -37.77 -10.08 -37.66
C THR A 6 -37.20 -9.65 -36.30
N ALA A 7 -36.53 -10.57 -35.62
CA ALA A 7 -35.10 -10.84 -35.75
C ALA A 7 -34.28 -9.95 -34.81
N ALA A 8 -34.07 -10.50 -33.62
CA ALA A 8 -32.95 -10.21 -32.73
C ALA A 8 -31.65 -10.14 -33.54
N ALA A 9 -31.07 -8.94 -33.67
CA ALA A 9 -29.74 -8.78 -34.26
C ALA A 9 -28.90 -7.70 -33.55
N PHE A 10 -29.42 -7.02 -32.52
CA PHE A 10 -28.71 -5.93 -31.85
C PHE A 10 -27.99 -6.34 -30.56
N GLY A 11 -28.23 -7.57 -30.06
CA GLY A 11 -27.74 -8.03 -28.76
C GLY A 11 -26.43 -8.82 -28.79
N GLN A 12 -26.05 -9.41 -29.92
CA GLN A 12 -24.87 -10.30 -29.98
C GLN A 12 -23.55 -9.54 -30.19
N GLU A 13 -23.56 -8.44 -30.93
CA GLU A 13 -22.35 -7.64 -31.20
C GLU A 13 -21.87 -6.88 -29.94
N GLN A 14 -22.81 -6.42 -29.10
CA GLN A 14 -22.48 -5.77 -27.82
C GLN A 14 -22.02 -6.77 -26.73
N LEU A 15 -22.54 -8.01 -26.73
CA LEU A 15 -22.07 -9.04 -25.80
C LEU A 15 -20.62 -9.48 -26.11
N GLN A 16 -20.24 -9.54 -27.39
CA GLN A 16 -18.88 -9.92 -27.79
C GLN A 16 -17.86 -8.80 -27.51
N ALA A 17 -18.25 -7.53 -27.66
CA ALA A 17 -17.40 -6.40 -27.27
C ALA A 17 -17.15 -6.35 -25.74
N ALA A 18 -18.16 -6.67 -24.92
CA ALA A 18 -18.01 -6.74 -23.47
C ALA A 18 -17.11 -7.91 -23.03
N ALA A 19 -17.18 -9.06 -23.70
CA ALA A 19 -16.31 -10.21 -23.42
C ALA A 19 -14.84 -9.92 -23.77
N ALA A 20 -14.56 -9.28 -24.91
CA ALA A 20 -13.21 -8.90 -25.31
C ALA A 20 -12.60 -7.81 -24.42
N ALA A 21 -13.41 -6.85 -23.93
CA ALA A 21 -12.97 -5.86 -22.96
C ALA A 21 -12.65 -6.50 -21.60
N SER A 22 -13.43 -7.49 -21.16
CA SER A 22 -13.22 -8.18 -19.89
C SER A 22 -11.96 -9.06 -19.88
N GLU A 23 -11.54 -9.59 -21.02
CA GLU A 23 -10.29 -10.36 -21.15
C GLU A 23 -9.05 -9.47 -21.19
N LYS A 24 -9.15 -8.29 -21.84
CA LYS A 24 -8.08 -7.28 -21.87
C LYS A 24 -7.85 -6.62 -20.50
N VAL A 25 -8.91 -6.45 -19.71
CA VAL A 25 -8.86 -6.00 -18.31
C VAL A 25 -8.26 -7.08 -17.40
N ARG A 26 -8.44 -8.37 -17.68
CA ARG A 26 -7.83 -9.46 -16.87
C ARG A 26 -6.32 -9.59 -17.08
N LEU A 27 -5.80 -9.25 -18.24
CA LEU A 27 -4.37 -9.43 -18.57
C LEU A 27 -3.45 -8.34 -18.00
N SER A 28 -3.97 -7.30 -17.35
CA SER A 28 -3.17 -6.16 -16.85
C SER A 28 -3.09 -6.04 -15.32
N PHE A 29 -3.71 -6.96 -14.56
CA PHE A 29 -3.57 -7.03 -13.08
C PHE A 29 -2.66 -8.15 -12.59
N ALA A 30 -1.91 -8.80 -13.48
CA ALA A 30 -0.86 -9.73 -13.05
C ALA A 30 0.37 -8.93 -12.59
N SER A 31 0.22 -8.17 -11.49
CA SER A 31 1.37 -7.79 -10.69
C SER A 31 2.09 -9.09 -10.31
N PRO A 32 3.43 -9.17 -10.41
CA PRO A 32 4.15 -10.35 -9.95
C PRO A 32 3.68 -10.69 -8.53
N ALA A 33 3.39 -11.96 -8.28
CA ALA A 33 2.96 -12.40 -6.97
C ALA A 33 3.99 -11.89 -5.94
N PRO A 34 3.56 -11.18 -4.88
CA PRO A 34 4.50 -10.60 -3.94
C PRO A 34 5.36 -11.70 -3.33
N GLY A 35 6.66 -11.45 -3.25
CA GLY A 35 7.58 -12.37 -2.59
C GLY A 35 7.22 -12.54 -1.11
N ARG A 36 7.69 -13.62 -0.49
CA ARG A 36 7.47 -13.89 0.95
C ARG A 36 7.83 -12.69 1.83
N GLU A 37 8.96 -12.05 1.58
CA GLU A 37 9.41 -10.88 2.34
C GLU A 37 8.45 -9.69 2.20
N GLN A 38 7.90 -9.49 1.00
CA GLN A 38 6.96 -8.41 0.73
C GLN A 38 5.61 -8.65 1.42
N LEU A 39 5.18 -9.90 1.51
CA LEU A 39 4.00 -10.31 2.29
C LEU A 39 4.22 -10.11 3.80
N LEU A 40 5.40 -10.46 4.31
CA LEU A 40 5.75 -10.26 5.72
C LEU A 40 5.83 -8.78 6.08
N GLU A 41 6.47 -7.97 5.23
CA GLU A 41 6.54 -6.52 5.41
C GLU A 41 5.15 -5.88 5.35
N GLY A 42 4.33 -6.28 4.38
CA GLY A 42 2.94 -5.83 4.26
C GLY A 42 2.10 -6.19 5.50
N ALA A 43 2.26 -7.40 6.03
CA ALA A 43 1.58 -7.83 7.25
C ALA A 43 2.01 -7.00 8.47
N LEU A 44 3.31 -6.70 8.59
CA LEU A 44 3.83 -5.84 9.66
C LEU A 44 3.31 -4.40 9.52
N LEU A 45 3.36 -3.81 8.33
CA LEU A 45 2.80 -2.47 8.09
C LEU A 45 1.31 -2.41 8.43
N ASN A 46 0.55 -3.44 8.06
CA ASN A 46 -0.87 -3.51 8.35
C ASN A 46 -1.14 -3.54 9.87
N ARG A 47 -0.31 -4.25 10.65
CA ARG A 47 -0.39 -4.24 12.13
C ARG A 47 -0.20 -2.85 12.71
N TYR A 48 0.64 -2.01 12.10
CA TYR A 48 0.94 -0.65 12.58
C TYR A 48 0.09 0.44 11.92
N LEU A 49 -0.82 0.09 11.00
CA LEU A 49 -1.55 1.05 10.18
C LEU A 49 -2.35 2.06 11.01
N GLU A 50 -3.03 1.59 12.05
CA GLU A 50 -3.80 2.45 12.96
C GLU A 50 -2.90 3.39 13.75
N LEU A 51 -1.73 2.91 14.21
CA LEU A 51 -0.75 3.74 14.93
C LEU A 51 -0.18 4.82 14.01
N ILE A 52 0.14 4.47 12.76
CA ILE A 52 0.62 5.41 11.76
C ILE A 52 -0.44 6.46 11.47
N GLY A 53 -1.69 6.03 11.20
CA GLY A 53 -2.80 6.94 10.88
C GLY A 53 -3.12 7.91 12.01
N SER A 54 -3.21 7.42 13.25
CA SER A 54 -3.45 8.24 14.44
C SER A 54 -2.31 9.22 14.73
N THR A 55 -1.06 8.82 14.46
CA THR A 55 0.12 9.68 14.67
C THR A 55 0.24 10.76 13.62
N LEU A 56 0.01 10.44 12.35
CA LEU A 56 0.20 11.37 11.24
C LEU A 56 -0.99 12.31 11.03
N GLN A 57 -2.20 11.87 11.37
CA GLN A 57 -3.47 12.58 11.17
C GLN A 57 -3.67 13.09 9.73
N ARG A 58 -2.99 12.46 8.77
CA ARG A 58 -2.96 12.84 7.35
C ARG A 58 -2.82 11.58 6.51
N PRO A 59 -3.33 11.58 5.27
CA PRO A 59 -3.05 10.51 4.33
C PRO A 59 -1.55 10.44 4.04
N PHE A 60 -1.04 9.22 3.95
CA PHE A 60 0.33 8.93 3.53
C PHE A 60 0.30 7.99 2.33
N GLY A 61 1.36 8.03 1.53
CA GLY A 61 1.40 7.31 0.26
C GLY A 61 1.97 5.93 0.36
N CYS A 62 3.13 5.83 0.99
CA CYS A 62 3.81 4.56 1.16
C CYS A 62 4.45 4.51 2.53
N GLY A 63 4.59 3.28 3.04
CA GLY A 63 5.34 2.98 4.24
C GLY A 63 6.25 1.79 3.97
N LYS A 64 7.36 1.72 4.69
CA LYS A 64 8.24 0.55 4.70
C LYS A 64 8.81 0.32 6.08
N ILE A 65 9.19 -0.92 6.36
CA ILE A 65 9.91 -1.26 7.59
C ILE A 65 11.39 -1.01 7.35
N ALA A 66 11.94 0.03 7.99
CA ALA A 66 13.35 0.39 7.85
C ALA A 66 14.27 -0.45 8.73
N GLY A 67 13.75 -1.01 9.82
CA GLY A 67 14.51 -1.90 10.68
C GLY A 67 13.66 -2.56 11.76
N ILE A 68 14.09 -3.74 12.20
CA ILE A 68 13.51 -4.48 13.32
C ILE A 68 14.67 -4.90 14.23
N LYS A 69 14.57 -4.53 15.49
CA LYS A 69 15.53 -4.88 16.53
C LYS A 69 14.81 -5.61 17.65
N ARG A 70 15.25 -6.82 17.95
CA ARG A 70 14.75 -7.56 19.12
C ARG A 70 15.27 -6.92 20.41
N LEU A 71 14.39 -6.74 21.37
CA LEU A 71 14.68 -6.21 22.70
C LEU A 71 14.50 -7.31 23.77
N GLY A 72 15.35 -7.28 24.81
CA GLY A 72 15.10 -7.97 26.07
C GLY A 72 15.32 -9.50 26.06
N ASP A 73 14.55 -10.17 26.93
CA ASP A 73 14.65 -11.60 27.24
C ASP A 73 14.12 -12.46 26.07
N PRO A 74 14.84 -13.51 25.64
CA PRO A 74 14.37 -14.45 24.64
C PRO A 74 12.98 -15.06 24.89
N ARG A 75 12.52 -15.11 26.14
CA ARG A 75 11.24 -15.69 26.56
C ARG A 75 10.04 -14.76 26.37
N LEU A 76 10.27 -13.44 26.33
CA LEU A 76 9.24 -12.43 26.12
C LEU A 76 9.58 -11.63 24.86
N PRO A 77 8.92 -11.90 23.73
CA PRO A 77 9.28 -11.26 22.48
C PRO A 77 8.95 -9.77 22.54
N ALA A 78 9.97 -8.91 22.62
CA ALA A 78 9.82 -7.47 22.47
C ALA A 78 10.64 -7.00 21.27
N PHE A 79 10.12 -6.04 20.52
CA PHE A 79 10.77 -5.50 19.34
C PHE A 79 10.72 -3.97 19.33
N GLU A 80 11.76 -3.39 18.78
CA GLU A 80 11.81 -2.00 18.34
C GLU A 80 11.77 -2.02 16.82
N VAL A 81 10.74 -1.41 16.24
CA VAL A 81 10.51 -1.37 14.81
C VAL A 81 10.59 0.08 14.36
N VAL A 82 11.40 0.33 13.34
CA VAL A 82 11.50 1.64 12.69
C VAL A 82 10.68 1.57 11.41
N ILE A 83 9.66 2.41 11.33
CA ILE A 83 8.76 2.51 10.18
C ILE A 83 9.01 3.85 9.50
N GLU A 84 9.37 3.81 8.22
CA GLU A 84 9.50 5.02 7.42
C GLU A 84 8.24 5.21 6.58
N VAL A 85 7.59 6.36 6.73
CA VAL A 85 6.33 6.69 6.06
C VAL A 85 6.52 7.96 5.25
N VAL A 86 6.12 7.92 3.99
CA VAL A 86 6.15 9.08 3.11
C VAL A 86 4.77 9.71 3.04
N THR A 87 4.67 10.93 3.56
CA THR A 87 3.48 11.76 3.54
C THR A 87 3.40 12.57 2.25
N PHE A 88 2.17 12.79 1.79
CA PHE A 88 1.91 13.73 0.71
C PHE A 88 1.91 15.16 1.24
N GLY A 89 2.11 16.13 0.34
CA GLY A 89 1.90 17.53 0.63
C GLY A 89 0.41 17.85 0.80
N GLU A 90 -0.04 18.95 0.20
CA GLU A 90 -1.45 19.36 0.27
C GLU A 90 -2.37 18.48 -0.58
N ALA A 91 -1.83 17.81 -1.61
CA ALA A 91 -2.58 16.92 -2.50
C ALA A 91 -1.83 15.61 -2.76
N PHE A 92 -2.59 14.53 -3.00
CA PHE A 92 -2.06 13.21 -3.35
C PHE A 92 -1.16 13.32 -4.60
N GLY A 93 0.05 12.78 -4.52
CA GLY A 93 1.02 12.83 -5.62
C GLY A 93 1.58 14.22 -5.94
N GLN A 94 1.32 15.23 -5.10
CA GLN A 94 1.93 16.56 -5.26
C GLN A 94 2.98 16.80 -4.16
N PRO A 95 4.21 17.20 -4.53
CA PRO A 95 5.20 17.66 -3.58
C PRO A 95 4.71 18.93 -2.85
N PRO A 96 5.28 19.28 -1.68
CA PRO A 96 6.44 18.64 -1.06
C PRO A 96 6.11 17.33 -0.36
N TYR A 97 6.93 16.30 -0.59
CA TYR A 97 6.84 15.04 0.14
C TYR A 97 7.56 15.17 1.49
N GLY A 98 6.96 14.62 2.53
CA GLY A 98 7.57 14.55 3.86
C GLY A 98 7.88 13.12 4.24
N LEU A 99 9.07 12.87 4.78
CA LEU A 99 9.39 11.60 5.43
C LEU A 99 9.09 11.71 6.92
N VAL A 100 8.42 10.71 7.45
CA VAL A 100 8.27 10.53 8.89
C VAL A 100 8.80 9.16 9.27
N SER A 101 9.79 9.13 10.15
CA SER A 101 10.32 7.91 10.75
C SER A 101 9.69 7.74 12.12
N LEU A 102 9.00 6.62 12.30
CA LEU A 102 8.31 6.25 13.53
C LEU A 102 9.07 5.12 14.20
N THR A 103 9.46 5.30 15.45
CA THR A 103 10.03 4.22 16.27
C THR A 103 8.91 3.65 17.12
N VAL A 104 8.62 2.38 16.93
CA VAL A 104 7.54 1.64 17.59
C VAL A 104 8.15 0.57 18.48
N ARG A 105 7.70 0.52 19.73
CA ARG A 105 7.98 -0.58 20.63
C ARG A 105 6.80 -1.54 20.62
N ASP A 106 7.02 -2.73 20.07
CA ASP A 106 6.04 -3.81 19.96
C ASP A 106 6.32 -4.87 21.04
N ARG A 107 5.36 -5.05 21.94
CA ARG A 107 5.31 -6.13 22.90
C ARG A 107 3.95 -6.84 22.78
N PRO A 108 3.83 -8.11 23.20
CA PRO A 108 2.58 -8.87 23.09
C PRO A 108 1.40 -8.20 23.78
N ASP A 109 1.66 -7.47 24.86
CA ASP A 109 0.70 -6.74 25.66
C ASP A 109 0.42 -5.32 25.15
N LEU A 110 1.38 -4.70 24.46
CA LEU A 110 1.30 -3.28 24.11
C LEU A 110 2.18 -2.94 22.90
N VAL A 111 1.56 -2.29 21.92
CA VAL A 111 2.24 -1.57 20.84
C VAL A 111 2.22 -0.09 21.16
N SER A 112 3.37 0.56 21.18
CA SER A 112 3.48 1.98 21.54
C SER A 112 4.51 2.71 20.70
N LEU A 113 4.26 4.00 20.44
CA LEU A 113 5.21 4.87 19.76
C LEU A 113 6.23 5.41 20.76
N THR A 114 7.52 5.28 20.45
CA THR A 114 8.62 5.75 21.30
C THR A 114 9.42 6.90 20.69
N GLY A 115 9.32 7.11 19.38
CA GLY A 115 10.04 8.18 18.69
C GLY A 115 9.38 8.60 17.39
N ILE A 116 9.51 9.88 17.05
CA ILE A 116 9.06 10.46 15.78
C ILE A 116 10.14 11.38 15.27
N GLU A 117 10.64 11.12 14.07
CA GLU A 117 11.53 12.01 13.34
C GLU A 117 10.85 12.45 12.05
N LYS A 118 10.93 13.75 11.73
CA LYS A 118 10.28 14.33 10.55
C LYS A 118 11.33 15.01 9.70
N GLN A 119 11.39 14.61 8.43
CA GLN A 119 12.20 15.26 7.42
C GLN A 119 11.28 15.80 6.33
N ARG A 120 11.37 17.11 6.06
CA ARG A 120 10.57 17.79 5.04
C ARG A 120 11.37 17.89 3.74
N ASN A 121 10.65 18.13 2.64
CA ASN A 121 11.21 18.46 1.34
C ASN A 121 12.04 17.33 0.73
N LEU A 122 11.50 16.10 0.74
CA LEU A 122 12.05 15.04 -0.09
C LEU A 122 11.91 15.42 -1.56
N SER A 123 12.95 15.11 -2.33
CA SER A 123 12.92 15.21 -3.79
C SER A 123 11.98 14.17 -4.40
N GLU A 124 11.54 14.40 -5.64
CA GLU A 124 10.70 13.43 -6.37
C GLU A 124 11.42 12.10 -6.59
N ASP A 125 12.74 12.12 -6.82
CA ASP A 125 13.56 10.92 -6.99
C ASP A 125 13.65 10.11 -5.69
N GLU A 126 13.81 10.77 -4.54
CA GLU A 126 13.78 10.11 -3.23
C GLU A 126 12.40 9.51 -2.95
N TYR A 127 11.32 10.21 -3.30
CA TYR A 127 9.96 9.70 -3.20
C TYR A 127 9.79 8.42 -4.03
N LYS A 128 10.17 8.45 -5.31
CA LYS A 128 10.07 7.29 -6.21
C LYS A 128 10.90 6.11 -5.72
N ASN A 129 12.11 6.35 -5.24
CA ASN A 129 12.98 5.30 -4.71
C ASN A 129 12.42 4.67 -3.43
N ARG A 130 11.82 5.48 -2.54
CA ARG A 130 11.24 4.99 -1.27
C ARG A 130 9.88 4.29 -1.47
N CYS A 131 9.07 4.75 -2.42
CA CYS A 131 7.75 4.19 -2.72
C CYS A 131 7.73 3.18 -3.89
N ARG A 132 8.90 2.79 -4.41
CA ARG A 132 9.06 1.94 -5.60
C ARG A 132 8.27 0.61 -5.56
N TRP A 133 7.97 0.12 -4.36
CA TRP A 133 7.27 -1.13 -4.14
C TRP A 133 5.74 -1.03 -4.23
N PHE A 134 5.18 0.19 -4.18
CA PHE A 134 3.74 0.44 -4.22
C PHE A 134 3.26 1.01 -5.57
N VAL A 135 4.20 1.41 -6.44
CA VAL A 135 3.91 1.96 -7.77
C VAL A 135 4.56 1.05 -8.82
N GLN A 136 3.86 -0.01 -9.21
CA GLN A 136 4.08 -0.74 -10.46
C GLN A 136 2.73 -0.93 -11.15
#